data_AF-A0AAV4WM19-F1
#
_entry.id   AF-A0AAV4WM19-F1
#
_cell.length_a   1.000
_cell.length_b   1.000
_cell.length_c   1.000
_cell.angle_alpha   90.00
_cell.angle_beta   90.00
_cell.angle_gamma   90.00
#
_symmetry.space_group_name_H-M   'P 1'
#
loop_
_entity.id
_entity.type
_entity.pdbx_description
1 polymer ?
#
loop_
_entity_poly.entity_id
_entity_poly.type
_entity_poly.pdbx_seq_one_letter_code
_entity_poly.pdbx_strand_id
1 'polypeptide(L)' 'METSAKTAANVEEAFINTAKEIYEKIQEGVFDINNEANGIKIGPQHSPTNPNMPMSGQGAIQGGGCC' A
#
# COMPACT_ATOMS: atom_id res chain seq x y z
N MET A 1 -24.71 5.51 0.72
CA MET A 1 -24.89 4.09 1.09
C MET A 1 -25.20 4.04 2.57
N GLU A 2 -26.26 3.34 2.97
CA GLU A 2 -26.57 3.10 4.39
C GLU A 2 -26.01 1.74 4.82
N THR A 3 -25.50 1.62 6.04
CA THR A 3 -24.90 0.37 6.56
C THR A 3 -25.43 0.03 7.96
N SER A 4 -25.41 -1.26 8.32
CA SER A 4 -25.74 -1.71 9.67
C SER A 4 -24.74 -2.77 10.11
N ALA A 5 -23.89 -2.42 11.08
CA ALA A 5 -22.95 -3.35 11.69
C ALA A 5 -23.67 -4.50 12.40
N LYS A 6 -24.81 -4.22 13.05
CA LYS A 6 -25.59 -5.22 13.81
C LYS A 6 -26.10 -6.36 12.94
N THR A 7 -26.46 -6.06 11.69
CA THR A 7 -27.02 -7.03 10.74
C THR A 7 -26.03 -7.37 9.62
N ALA A 8 -24.79 -6.87 9.70
CA ALA A 8 -23.78 -6.92 8.64
C ALA A 8 -24.24 -6.37 7.27
N ALA A 9 -25.32 -5.60 7.23
CA ALA A 9 -25.87 -5.09 5.97
C ALA A 9 -24.93 -4.03 5.39
N ASN A 10 -24.51 -4.25 4.15
CA ASN A 10 -23.68 -3.35 3.34
C ASN A 10 -22.30 -3.01 3.95
N VAL A 11 -21.87 -3.73 4.99
CA VAL A 11 -20.59 -3.46 5.66
C VAL A 11 -19.43 -3.75 4.71
N GLU A 12 -19.40 -4.93 4.08
CA GLU A 12 -18.35 -5.31 3.13
C GLU A 12 -18.32 -4.35 1.94
N GLU A 13 -19.48 -4.05 1.36
CA GLU A 13 -19.57 -3.14 0.21
C GLU A 13 -19.05 -1.74 0.54
N ALA A 14 -19.33 -1.22 1.74
CA ALA A 14 -18.81 0.07 2.18
C ALA A 14 -17.28 0.10 2.25
N PHE A 15 -16.65 -0.96 2.78
CA PHE A 15 -15.19 -1.06 2.79
C PHE A 15 -14.61 -1.16 1.38
N ILE A 16 -15.19 -2.02 0.54
CA ILE A 16 -14.70 -2.24 -0.83
C ILE A 16 -14.84 -0.99 -1.69
N ASN A 17 -15.98 -0.30 -1.63
CA ASN A 17 -16.20 0.92 -2.41
C ASN A 17 -15.29 2.05 -1.96
N THR A 18 -15.06 2.20 -0.65
CA THR A 18 -14.10 3.17 -0.12
C THR A 18 -12.68 2.87 -0.61
N ALA A 19 -12.25 1.60 -0.56
CA ALA A 19 -10.93 1.20 -1.03
C ALA A 19 -10.74 1.48 -2.54
N LYS A 20 -11.77 1.22 -3.35
CA LYS A 20 -11.77 1.56 -4.78
C LYS A 20 -11.59 3.05 -5.02
N GLU A 21 -12.37 3.89 -4.33
CA GLU A 21 -12.28 5.35 -4.49
C GLU A 21 -10.91 5.90 -4.06
N ILE A 22 -10.32 5.36 -2.99
CA ILE A 22 -8.95 5.72 -2.58
C ILE A 22 -7.95 5.34 -3.69
N TYR A 23 -8.08 4.14 -4.25
CA TYR A 23 -7.20 3.68 -5.33
C TYR A 23 -7.33 4.52 -6.62
N GLU A 24 -8.55 4.90 -6.98
CA GLU A 24 -8.81 5.82 -8.10
C GLU A 24 -8.14 7.18 -7.86
N LYS A 25 -8.31 7.76 -6.67
CA LYS A 25 -7.66 9.04 -6.30
C LYS A 25 -6.13 8.98 -6.29
N ILE A 26 -5.54 7.81 -6.02
CA ILE A 26 -4.10 7.61 -6.17
C ILE A 26 -3.71 7.65 -7.65
N GLN A 27 -4.44 6.94 -8.52
CA GLN A 27 -4.17 6.92 -9.96
C GLN A 27 -4.36 8.30 -10.62
N GLU A 28 -5.34 9.07 -10.15
CA GLU A 28 -5.57 10.46 -10.58
C GLU A 28 -4.52 11.45 -10.04
N GLY A 29 -3.66 11.01 -9.10
CA GLY A 29 -2.65 11.84 -8.46
C GLY A 29 -3.19 12.80 -7.39
N VAL A 30 -4.46 12.66 -6.99
CA VAL A 30 -5.07 13.42 -5.90
C VAL A 30 -4.46 13.03 -4.55
N PHE A 31 -4.20 11.74 -4.36
CA PHE A 31 -3.45 11.24 -3.21
C PHE A 31 -2.01 10.90 -3.61
N ASP A 32 -1.06 11.63 -3.06
CA ASP A 32 0.36 11.28 -3.15
C ASP A 32 0.68 10.13 -2.21
N ILE A 33 1.21 9.05 -2.77
CA ILE A 33 1.63 7.83 -2.07
C ILE A 33 2.87 8.04 -1.19
N ASN A 34 3.64 9.09 -1.43
CA ASN A 34 4.84 9.41 -0.66
C ASN A 34 4.53 10.31 0.54
N ASN A 35 3.32 10.85 0.61
CA ASN A 35 2.88 11.70 1.72
C ASN A 35 2.27 10.85 2.83
N GLU A 36 3.06 10.58 3.88
CA GLU A 36 2.63 9.76 5.02
C GLU A 36 1.42 10.34 5.78
N ALA A 37 1.15 11.64 5.66
CA ALA A 37 -0.03 12.26 6.27
C ALA A 37 -1.35 11.75 5.66
N ASN A 38 -1.33 11.20 4.45
CA ASN A 38 -2.49 10.60 3.81
C ASN A 38 -2.82 9.19 4.32
N GLY A 39 -1.97 8.59 5.18
CA GLY A 39 -2.21 7.26 5.75
C GLY A 39 -2.06 6.11 4.74
N ILE A 40 -1.40 6.34 3.61
CA ILE A 40 -1.16 5.35 2.56
C ILE A 40 0.25 4.78 2.75
N LYS A 41 0.38 3.45 2.78
CA LYS A 41 1.68 2.77 2.84
C LYS A 41 1.83 1.79 1.69
N ILE A 42 2.94 1.94 0.97
CA ILE A 42 3.32 1.03 -0.10
C ILE A 42 3.85 -0.27 0.49
N GLY A 43 3.29 -1.40 0.06
CA GLY A 43 3.77 -2.73 0.43
C GLY A 43 5.20 -2.98 -0.06
N PRO A 44 5.95 -3.91 0.56
CA PRO A 44 7.38 -4.13 0.32
C PRO A 44 7.79 -4.42 -1.14
N GLN A 45 6.83 -4.72 -2.02
CA GLN A 45 7.05 -5.04 -3.44
C GLN A 45 6.87 -3.83 -4.38
N HIS A 46 6.36 -2.70 -3.88
CA HIS A 46 6.03 -1.53 -4.71
C HIS A 46 6.95 -0.32 -4.43
N SER A 47 8.10 -0.53 -3.80
CA SER A 47 9.14 0.50 -3.80
C SER A 47 9.39 0.94 -5.25
N PRO A 48 9.30 2.25 -5.58
CA PRO A 48 9.62 2.73 -6.91
C PRO A 48 11.11 2.50 -7.13
N THR A 49 11.43 1.30 -7.61
CA THR A 49 12.76 0.96 -8.05
C THR A 49 12.93 1.73 -9.33
N ASN A 50 13.53 2.92 -9.21
CA ASN A 50 13.92 3.75 -10.33
C ASN A 50 14.70 2.85 -11.31
N PRO A 51 14.25 2.60 -12.55
CA PRO A 51 14.89 1.64 -13.46
C PRO A 51 16.31 2.03 -13.91
N ASN A 52 16.86 3.13 -13.38
CA ASN A 52 18.07 3.76 -13.87
C ASN A 52 19.25 3.75 -12.88
N MET A 53 19.21 2.88 -11.85
CA MET A 53 20.37 2.65 -10.98
C MET A 53 21.04 1.32 -11.36
N PRO A 54 22.32 1.31 -11.77
CA PRO A 54 23.04 0.06 -11.98
C PRO A 54 23.20 -0.65 -10.64
N MET A 55 22.51 -1.78 -10.50
CA MET A 55 22.73 -2.74 -9.41
C MET A 55 24.17 -3.24 -9.53
N SER A 56 25.05 -2.60 -8.78
CA SER A 56 26.46 -2.96 -8.68
C SER A 56 26.66 -3.77 -7.42
N GLY A 57 26.96 -5.05 -7.62
CA GLY A 57 27.94 -5.73 -6.79
C GLY A 57 27.40 -6.56 -5.64
N GLN A 58 27.58 -7.87 -5.79
CA GLN A 58 27.72 -8.90 -4.76
C GLN A 58 28.13 -8.41 -3.36
N GLY A 59 27.51 -9.04 -2.36
CA GLY A 59 28.00 -9.07 -0.97
C GLY A 59 27.38 -10.23 -0.20
N ALA A 60 27.78 -11.47 -0.51
CA ALA A 60 27.47 -12.65 0.29
C ALA A 60 28.20 -12.58 1.65
N ILE A 61 27.46 -12.53 2.76
CA ILE A 61 27.87 -12.96 4.12
C ILE A 61 26.56 -13.34 4.85
N GLN A 62 26.09 -14.58 4.90
CA GLN A 62 26.52 -15.71 5.73
C GLN A 62 26.69 -15.37 7.22
N GLY A 63 25.67 -15.66 8.04
CA GLY A 63 25.88 -16.06 9.44
C GLY A 63 25.04 -15.37 10.52
N GLY A 64 24.43 -16.20 11.37
CA GLY A 64 24.25 -15.89 12.79
C GLY A 64 22.82 -15.62 13.23
N GLY A 65 22.15 -16.65 13.76
CA GLY A 65 21.00 -16.44 14.64
C GLY A 65 21.42 -15.90 16.01
N CYS A 66 20.48 -15.31 16.73
CA CYS A 66 20.37 -15.40 18.20
C CYS A 66 19.08 -14.73 18.69
N CYS A 67 18.48 -15.40 19.69
CA CYS A 67 17.38 -15.05 20.61
C CYS A 67 16.05 -14.51 20.04
#